data_AF-X1SMG9-F1
#
_entry.id   AF-X1SMG9-F1
#
_cell.length_a   1.000
_cell.length_b   1.000
_cell.length_c   1.000
_cell.angle_alpha   90.00
_cell.angle_beta   90.00
_cell.angle_gamma   90.00
#
_symmetry.space_group_name_H-M   'P 1'
#
loop_
_entity.id
_entity.type
_entity.pdbx_description
1 polymer ?
#
loop_
_entity_poly.entity_id
_entity_poly.type
_entity_poly.pdbx_seq_one_letter_code
_entity_poly.pdbx_strand_id
1 'polypeptide(L)' 'SEILPSEVTDVASSLEITPEVLLRSMRRMEYTTNIDPVVVQATIDYLAKLGYIKGSFNCEDILDLRFLEGDRAQ' A
#
# COMPACT_ATOMS: atom_id res chain seq x y z
N SER A 1 0.38 -8.24 -11.93
CA SER A 1 1.21 -9.40 -11.55
C SER A 1 0.35 -10.31 -10.71
N GLU A 2 -0.01 -11.48 -11.22
CA GLU A 2 -0.82 -12.48 -10.52
C GLU A 2 0.13 -13.38 -9.73
N ILE A 3 -0.08 -13.52 -8.42
CA ILE A 3 0.77 -14.34 -7.55
C ILE A 3 0.42 -15.81 -7.80
N LEU A 4 1.40 -16.63 -8.17
CA LEU A 4 1.12 -18.02 -8.49
C LEU A 4 0.82 -18.81 -7.21
N PRO A 5 -0.11 -19.79 -7.23
CA PRO A 5 -0.46 -20.58 -6.04
C PRO A 5 0.73 -21.26 -5.35
N SER A 6 1.77 -21.60 -6.10
CA SER A 6 3.03 -22.14 -5.57
C SER A 6 3.80 -21.13 -4.70
N GLU A 7 3.78 -19.85 -5.08
CA GLU A 7 4.50 -18.77 -4.40
C GLU A 7 3.77 -18.31 -3.13
N VAL A 8 2.43 -18.45 -3.10
CA VAL A 8 1.61 -18.15 -1.91
C VAL A 8 1.98 -19.07 -0.74
N THR A 9 2.32 -20.33 -1.02
CA THR A 9 2.68 -21.31 0.03
C THR A 9 3.98 -20.92 0.74
N ASP A 10 4.99 -20.48 -0.01
CA ASP A 10 6.30 -20.09 0.53
C ASP A 10 6.21 -18.78 1.34
N VAL A 11 5.43 -17.80 0.86
CA VAL A 11 5.19 -16.56 1.61
C VAL A 11 4.38 -16.84 2.88
N ALA A 12 3.32 -17.65 2.79
CA ALA A 12 2.47 -17.98 3.94
C ALA A 12 3.23 -18.76 5.03
N SER A 13 4.16 -19.63 4.65
CA SER A 13 4.96 -20.40 5.62
C SER A 13 6.06 -19.59 6.29
N SER A 14 6.44 -18.43 5.75
CA SER A 14 7.34 -17.46 6.39
C SER A 14 6.66 -16.55 7.43
N LEU A 15 5.32 -16.53 7.45
CA LEU A 15 4.54 -15.70 8.34
C LEU A 15 4.16 -16.48 9.61
N GLU A 16 4.37 -15.92 10.80
CA GLU A 16 3.92 -16.51 12.08
C GLU A 16 2.38 -16.44 12.29
N ILE A 17 1.60 -16.39 11.21
CA ILE A 17 0.14 -16.26 11.21
C ILE A 17 -0.48 -17.38 10.38
N THR A 18 -1.57 -17.96 10.89
CA THR A 18 -2.23 -19.09 10.22
C THR A 18 -2.90 -18.64 8.91
N PRO A 19 -3.05 -19.56 7.92
CA PRO A 19 -3.75 -19.27 6.67
C PRO A 19 -5.16 -18.70 6.87
N GLU A 20 -5.88 -19.14 7.90
CA GLU A 20 -7.23 -18.67 8.22
C GLU A 20 -7.22 -17.21 8.69
N VAL A 21 -6.23 -16.83 9.52
CA VAL A 21 -6.07 -15.45 10.01
C VAL A 21 -5.66 -14.52 8.86
N LEU A 22 -4.79 -14.99 7.97
CA LEU A 22 -4.40 -14.29 6.76
C LEU A 22 -5.62 -14.06 5.86
N LEU A 23 -6.34 -15.12 5.50
CA LEU A 23 -7.54 -15.06 4.64
C LEU A 23 -8.61 -14.13 5.23
N ARG A 24 -8.84 -14.19 6.54
CA ARG A 24 -9.78 -13.31 7.22
C ARG A 24 -9.39 -11.84 7.06
N SER A 25 -8.10 -11.52 7.08
CA SER A 25 -7.59 -10.15 6.96
C SER A 25 -7.61 -9.66 5.52
N MET A 26 -7.23 -10.52 4.58
CA MET A 26 -7.30 -10.25 3.14
C MET A 26 -8.72 -9.88 2.70
N ARG A 27 -9.75 -10.55 3.22
CA ARG A 27 -11.16 -10.25 2.94
C ARG A 27 -11.63 -8.86 3.36
N ARG A 28 -10.87 -8.14 4.20
CA ARG A 28 -11.20 -6.78 4.66
C ARG A 28 -10.41 -5.69 3.92
N MET A 29 -9.53 -6.07 2.99
CA MET A 29 -8.69 -5.13 2.26
C MET A 29 -9.25 -4.90 0.85
N GLU A 30 -9.13 -3.67 0.38
CA GLU A 30 -9.32 -3.34 -1.03
C GLU A 30 -7.95 -3.43 -1.74
N TYR A 31 -7.88 -4.26 -2.79
CA TYR A 31 -6.66 -4.47 -3.56
C TYR A 31 -6.64 -3.53 -4.75
N THR A 32 -6.06 -2.34 -4.57
CA THR A 32 -5.95 -1.31 -5.62
C THR A 32 -4.55 -0.73 -5.66
N THR A 33 -4.10 -0.36 -6.86
CA THR A 33 -2.88 0.43 -7.07
C THR A 33 -3.15 1.92 -7.12
N ASN A 34 -4.42 2.34 -7.00
CA ASN A 34 -4.78 3.75 -6.98
C ASN A 34 -4.25 4.42 -5.72
N ILE A 35 -3.52 5.52 -5.88
CA ILE A 35 -2.98 6.33 -4.78
C ILE A 35 -3.67 7.69 -4.85
N ASP A 36 -4.30 8.09 -3.75
CA ASP A 36 -4.92 9.41 -3.61
C ASP A 36 -3.94 10.39 -2.94
N PRO A 37 -3.42 11.41 -3.66
CA PRO A 37 -2.53 12.41 -3.10
C PRO A 37 -3.12 13.18 -1.92
N VAL A 38 -4.45 13.35 -1.86
CA VAL A 38 -5.12 14.07 -0.76
C VAL A 38 -4.96 13.30 0.55
N VAL A 39 -5.11 11.98 0.51
CA VAL A 39 -4.93 11.11 1.69
C VAL A 39 -3.46 11.11 2.14
N VAL A 40 -2.52 11.09 1.19
CA VAL A 40 -1.10 11.17 1.50
C VAL A 40 -0.75 12.50 2.15
N GLN A 41 -1.22 13.62 1.60
CA GLN A 41 -1.00 14.94 2.19
C GLN A 41 -1.58 15.04 3.60
N ALA A 42 -2.82 14.60 3.80
CA ALA A 42 -3.47 14.59 5.11
C ALA A 42 -2.68 13.77 6.14
N THR A 43 -2.07 12.67 5.71
CA THR A 43 -1.21 11.83 6.57
C THR A 43 0.08 12.54 6.94
N ILE A 44 0.74 13.20 5.98
CA ILE A 44 1.95 14.02 6.22
C ILE A 44 1.63 15.11 7.25
N ASP A 45 0.54 15.85 7.03
CA ASP A 45 0.11 16.93 7.92
C ASP A 45 -0.19 16.42 9.33
N TYR A 46 -0.85 15.27 9.44
CA TYR A 46 -1.15 14.63 10.71
C TYR A 46 0.12 14.23 11.47
N LEU A 47 1.09 13.59 10.80
CA LEU A 47 2.36 13.19 11.41
C LEU A 47 3.21 14.40 11.81
N ALA A 48 3.20 15.47 11.02
CA ALA A 48 3.83 16.73 11.37
C ALA A 48 3.19 17.36 12.61
N LYS A 49 1.86 17.36 12.69
CA LYS A 49 1.11 17.86 13.86
C LYS A 49 1.44 17.08 15.13
N LEU A 50 1.69 15.78 15.03
CA LEU A 50 2.14 14.95 16.15
C LEU A 50 3.63 15.14 16.50
N GLY A 51 4.39 15.84 15.68
CA GLY A 51 5.83 16.06 15.88
C GLY A 51 6.71 14.86 15.52
N TYR A 52 6.17 13.88 14.79
CA TYR A 52 6.96 12.72 14.33
C TYR A 52 7.89 13.08 13.18
N ILE A 53 7.57 14.12 12.42
CA ILE A 53 8.44 14.70 11.40
C ILE A 53 8.64 16.19 11.69
N LYS A 54 9.74 16.74 11.19
CA LYS A 54 10.18 18.13 11.48
C LYS A 54 9.13 19.19 11.09
N GLY A 55 8.33 18.90 10.08
CA GLY A 55 7.29 19.78 9.56
C GLY A 55 6.55 19.10 8.42
N SER A 56 5.42 19.70 8.01
CA SER A 56 4.72 19.27 6.81
C SER A 56 5.48 19.69 5.54
N PHE A 57 5.22 18.99 4.44
CA PHE A 57 5.73 19.26 3.10
C PHE A 57 4.69 18.78 2.06
N ASN A 58 4.86 19.18 0.79
CA ASN A 58 3.92 18.80 -0.26
C ASN A 58 4.13 17.34 -0.67
N CYS A 59 3.06 16.57 -0.74
CA CYS A 59 3.13 15.16 -1.14
C CYS A 59 3.68 14.96 -2.55
N GLU A 60 3.46 15.93 -3.46
CA GLU A 60 3.97 15.90 -4.84
C GLU A 60 5.51 15.93 -4.92
N ASP A 61 6.20 16.35 -3.86
CA ASP A 61 7.67 16.33 -3.81
C ASP A 61 8.22 14.89 -3.71
N ILE A 62 7.38 13.93 -3.29
CA ILE A 62 7.77 12.51 -3.10
C ILE A 62 6.92 11.53 -3.91
N LEU A 63 5.70 11.90 -4.29
CA LEU A 63 4.77 11.05 -5.02
C LEU A 63 5.04 11.12 -6.52
N ASP A 64 5.56 10.04 -7.08
CA ASP A 64 5.65 9.84 -8.52
C ASP A 64 4.64 8.79 -8.99
N LEU A 65 3.53 9.25 -9.57
CA LEU A 65 2.42 8.38 -10.00
C LEU A 65 2.53 7.95 -11.47
N ARG A 66 3.58 8.38 -12.19
CA ARG A 66 3.71 8.16 -13.65
C ARG A 66 3.71 6.69 -14.07
N PHE A 67 4.04 5.79 -13.15
CA PHE A 67 4.15 4.35 -13.40
C PHE A 67 2.88 3.55 -13.05
N LEU A 68 1.85 4.20 -12.51
CA LEU A 68 0.63 3.51 -12.09
C LEU A 68 -0.41 3.33 -13.22
N GLU A 69 -0.21 3.97 -14.37
CA GLU A 69 -1.07 3.84 -15.56
C GLU A 69 -0.62 2.73 -16.54
N GLY A 70 0.11 1.72 -16.07
CA GLY A 70 0.57 0.59 -16.88
C GLY A 70 -0.42 -0.57 -16.97
N ASP A 71 -1.48 -0.45 -17.80
CA ASP A 71 -2.12 -1.54 -18.61
C ASP A 71 -3.43 -1.07 -19.30
N ARG A 72 -3.39 0.07 -20.00
CA ARG A 72 -4.44 0.45 -20.99
C ARG A 72 -3.83 0.99 -22.28
N ALA A 73 -2.91 0.22 -22.85
CA ALA A 73 -2.48 0.36 -24.25
C ALA A 73 -1.82 -0.95 -24.70
N GLN A 74 -2.64 -1.97 -24.99
CA GLN A 74 -2.46 -3.00 -26.03
C GLN A 74 -3.65 -3.95 -26.05
#